data_AF-A0A8H6F4A8-F1
#
_entry.id   AF-A0A8H6F4A8-F1
#
_cell.length_a   1.000
_cell.length_b   1.000
_cell.length_c   1.000
_cell.angle_alpha   90.00
_cell.angle_beta   90.00
_cell.angle_gamma   90.00
#
_symmetry.space_group_name_H-M   'P 1'
#
loop_
_entity.id
_entity.type
_entity.pdbx_description
1 polymer ?
#
loop_
_entity_poly.entity_id
_entity_poly.type
_entity_poly.pdbx_seq_one_letter_code
_entity_poly.pdbx_strand_id
1 'polypeptide(L)'
;MWSFGCMLASMVFMKEPFFHGKSNTDQLVQIVRVLGSKNFKKYLEKYNISLGEEYEDIGYYNKRQWVRFMNENNKDLVSQEFLDLIDRLLRYDHQERLTAKEAMKHAYFDPIRVAVS
;
A
#
# COMPACT_ATOMS: atom_id res chain seq x y z
N MET A 1 -0.14 4.42 -10.02
CA MET A 1 -0.88 4.50 -8.73
C MET A 1 -0.24 3.64 -7.64
N TRP A 2 0.00 2.34 -7.85
CA TRP A 2 0.77 1.51 -6.90
C TRP A 2 2.14 2.11 -6.54
N SER A 3 2.98 2.40 -7.54
CA SER A 3 4.33 2.95 -7.31
C SER A 3 4.29 4.31 -6.59
N PHE A 4 3.29 5.14 -6.90
CA PHE A 4 3.04 6.39 -6.18
C PHE A 4 2.70 6.14 -4.70
N GLY A 5 1.83 5.16 -4.42
CA GLY A 5 1.55 4.72 -3.06
C GLY A 5 2.81 4.21 -2.34
N CYS A 6 3.65 3.41 -2.98
CA CYS A 6 4.91 2.94 -2.37
C CYS A 6 5.83 4.10 -2.02
N MET A 7 5.98 5.07 -2.93
CA MET A 7 6.78 6.28 -2.70
C MET A 7 6.22 7.11 -1.54
N LEU A 8 4.92 7.39 -1.54
CA LEU A 8 4.26 8.17 -0.51
C LEU A 8 4.36 7.48 0.86
N ALA A 9 4.16 6.16 0.92
CA ALA A 9 4.36 5.37 2.13
C ALA A 9 5.81 5.45 2.63
N SER A 10 6.80 5.35 1.74
CA SER A 10 8.21 5.49 2.13
C SER A 10 8.51 6.86 2.74
N MET A 11 8.01 7.94 2.12
CA MET A 11 8.20 9.32 2.59
C MET A 11 7.55 9.54 3.96
N VAL A 12 6.25 9.25 4.07
CA VAL A 12 5.46 9.57 5.26
C VAL A 12 5.81 8.65 6.43
N PHE A 13 6.02 7.36 6.20
CA PHE A 13 6.46 6.46 7.27
C PHE A 13 7.97 6.52 7.55
N MET A 14 8.73 7.33 6.81
CA MET A 14 10.19 7.43 6.90
C MET A 14 10.89 6.06 6.83
N LYS A 15 10.47 5.23 5.88
CA LYS A 15 10.97 3.87 5.70
C LYS A 15 11.28 3.61 4.24
N GLU A 16 12.56 3.61 3.89
CA GLU A 16 13.02 3.51 2.51
C GLU A 16 13.84 2.23 2.25
N PRO A 17 13.41 1.36 1.30
CA PRO A 17 12.09 1.32 0.67
C PRO A 17 11.02 0.79 1.63
N PHE A 18 9.75 1.20 1.45
CA PHE A 18 8.66 0.76 2.33
C PHE A 18 8.47 -0.78 2.32
N PHE A 19 8.42 -1.34 1.11
CA PHE A 19 8.48 -2.79 0.87
C PHE A 19 9.90 -3.15 0.43
N HIS A 20 10.66 -3.78 1.33
CA HIS A 20 12.07 -4.09 1.10
C HIS A 20 12.28 -5.59 0.86
N GLY A 21 12.14 -6.02 -0.40
CA GLY A 21 12.49 -7.36 -0.84
C GLY A 21 13.91 -7.46 -1.37
N LYS A 22 14.57 -8.60 -1.16
CA LYS A 22 15.92 -8.91 -1.67
C LYS A 22 15.92 -9.56 -3.05
N SER A 23 14.75 -10.05 -3.48
CA SER A 23 14.48 -10.65 -4.79
C SER A 23 13.03 -10.37 -5.19
N ASN A 24 12.63 -10.69 -6.43
CA ASN A 24 11.23 -10.53 -6.84
C ASN A 24 10.27 -11.37 -5.98
N THR A 25 10.67 -12.60 -5.65
CA THR A 25 9.88 -13.49 -4.79
C THR A 25 9.73 -12.90 -3.39
N ASP A 26 10.84 -12.46 -2.78
CA ASP A 26 10.81 -11.82 -1.45
C ASP A 26 10.02 -10.51 -1.48
N GLN A 27 10.11 -9.72 -2.56
CA GLN A 27 9.33 -8.49 -2.72
C GLN A 27 7.83 -8.76 -2.61
N LEU A 28 7.32 -9.80 -3.27
CA LEU A 28 5.91 -10.19 -3.16
C LEU A 28 5.57 -10.63 -1.73
N VAL A 29 6.43 -11.41 -1.08
CA VAL A 29 6.25 -11.83 0.32
C VAL A 29 6.18 -10.61 1.26
N GLN A 30 7.02 -9.59 1.09
CA GLN A 30 6.96 -8.38 1.90
C GLN A 30 5.64 -7.61 1.71
N ILE A 31 5.11 -7.58 0.49
CA ILE A 31 3.80 -7.00 0.20
C ILE A 31 2.69 -7.79 0.92
N VAL A 32 2.70 -9.12 0.81
CA VAL A 32 1.72 -10.01 1.46
C VAL A 32 1.75 -9.92 2.97
N ARG A 33 2.93 -9.74 3.57
CA ARG A 33 3.09 -9.51 5.01
C ARG A 33 2.40 -8.25 5.53
N VAL A 34 2.19 -7.25 4.68
CA VAL A 34 1.54 -5.98 5.03
C VAL A 34 0.07 -5.99 4.63
N LEU A 35 -0.24 -6.29 3.37
CA LEU A 35 -1.60 -6.21 2.83
C LEU A 35 -2.47 -7.45 3.12
N GLY A 36 -1.83 -8.53 3.56
CA GLY A 36 -2.48 -9.77 3.99
C GLY A 36 -2.77 -10.74 2.85
N SER A 37 -2.73 -12.03 3.18
CA SER A 37 -2.91 -13.13 2.22
C SER A 37 -4.36 -13.28 1.74
N LYS A 38 -5.35 -12.90 2.55
CA LYS A 38 -6.78 -13.04 2.18
C LYS A 38 -7.13 -12.25 0.91
N ASN A 39 -6.75 -10.97 0.84
CA ASN A 39 -7.04 -10.15 -0.33
C ASN A 39 -6.15 -10.51 -1.52
N PHE A 40 -4.94 -11.00 -1.27
CA PHE A 40 -4.06 -11.52 -2.30
C PHE A 40 -4.69 -12.74 -3.00
N LYS A 41 -5.17 -13.74 -2.24
CA LYS A 41 -5.86 -14.92 -2.78
C LYS A 41 -7.08 -14.54 -3.62
N LYS A 42 -7.94 -13.63 -3.11
CA LYS A 42 -9.08 -13.10 -3.86
C LYS A 42 -8.67 -12.47 -5.20
N TYR A 43 -7.55 -11.74 -5.22
CA TYR A 43 -7.02 -11.14 -6.44
C TYR A 43 -6.58 -12.22 -7.45
N LEU A 44 -5.84 -13.23 -7.00
CA LEU A 44 -5.43 -14.36 -7.85
C LEU A 44 -6.65 -15.09 -8.43
N GLU A 45 -7.65 -15.39 -7.59
CA GLU A 45 -8.90 -16.04 -8.00
C GLU A 45 -9.68 -15.19 -9.02
N LYS A 46 -9.88 -13.89 -8.75
CA LYS A 46 -10.64 -12.97 -9.63
C LYS A 46 -10.08 -12.92 -11.05
N TYR A 47 -8.75 -12.98 -11.18
CA TYR A 47 -8.06 -12.84 -12.47
C TYR A 47 -7.51 -14.16 -13.01
N ASN A 48 -7.82 -15.29 -12.36
CA ASN A 48 -7.33 -16.63 -12.72
C ASN A 48 -5.79 -16.67 -12.89
N ILE A 49 -5.07 -16.12 -11.92
CA ILE A 49 -3.61 -16.04 -11.91
C ILE A 49 -3.04 -17.23 -11.13
N SER A 50 -2.24 -18.05 -11.79
CA SER A 50 -1.41 -19.08 -11.15
C SER A 50 -0.03 -18.50 -10.84
N LEU A 51 0.46 -18.75 -9.62
CA LEU A 51 1.83 -18.43 -9.23
C LEU A 51 2.75 -19.62 -9.53
N GLY A 52 4.04 -19.34 -9.74
CA GLY A 52 5.06 -20.39 -9.86
C GLY A 52 5.32 -21.12 -8.54
N GLU A 53 5.98 -22.27 -8.62
CA GLU A 53 6.30 -23.14 -7.48
C GLU A 53 7.07 -22.42 -6.38
N GLU A 54 7.86 -21.40 -6.73
CA GLU A 54 8.61 -20.57 -5.79
C GLU A 54 7.72 -19.75 -4.82
N TYR A 55 6.40 -19.76 -5.04
CA TYR A 55 5.40 -19.08 -4.22
C TYR A 55 4.42 -20.03 -3.50
N GLU A 56 4.56 -21.35 -3.62
CA GLU A 56 3.65 -22.32 -2.98
C GLU A 56 3.60 -22.13 -1.45
N ASP A 57 4.74 -21.79 -0.84
CA ASP A 57 4.88 -21.54 0.59
C ASP A 57 4.68 -20.06 0.99
N ILE A 58 3.95 -19.26 0.19
CA ILE A 58 3.49 -17.95 0.66
C ILE A 58 2.63 -18.14 1.91
N GLY A 59 3.25 -17.85 3.06
CA GLY A 59 2.61 -17.99 4.36
C GLY A 59 1.31 -17.19 4.51
N TYR A 60 0.54 -17.53 5.54
CA TYR A 60 -0.68 -16.80 5.88
C TYR A 60 -0.35 -15.55 6.71
N TYR A 61 -0.80 -14.38 6.25
CA TYR A 61 -0.61 -13.11 6.93
C TYR A 61 -1.92 -12.33 7.03
N ASN A 62 -2.22 -11.82 8.23
CA ASN A 62 -3.29 -10.86 8.41
C ASN A 62 -2.86 -9.47 7.90
N LYS A 63 -3.79 -8.72 7.31
CA LYS A 63 -3.54 -7.33 6.92
C LYS A 63 -3.12 -6.52 8.15
N ARG A 64 -1.98 -5.85 8.06
CA ARG A 64 -1.48 -4.96 9.10
C ARG A 64 -2.24 -3.63 9.01
N GLN A 65 -2.66 -3.11 10.16
CA GLN A 65 -3.21 -1.76 10.22
C GLN A 65 -2.07 -0.75 9.99
N TRP A 66 -2.33 0.28 9.17
CA TRP A 66 -1.32 1.28 8.81
C TRP A 66 -0.76 2.05 10.01
N VAL A 67 -1.56 2.25 11.05
CA VAL A 67 -1.13 2.86 12.33
C VAL A 67 0.05 2.12 12.98
N ARG A 68 0.28 0.84 12.66
CA ARG A 68 1.43 0.08 13.19
C ARG A 68 2.77 0.49 12.59
N PHE A 69 2.78 1.31 11.55
CA PHE A 69 4.02 1.88 10.97
C PHE A 69 4.32 3.27 11.53
N MET A 70 3.46 3.80 12.41
CA MET A 70 3.70 5.05 13.13
C MET A 70 4.76 4.85 14.23
N ASN A 71 5.61 5.85 14.41
CA ASN A 71 6.58 5.95 15.49
C ASN A 71 6.86 7.43 15.81
N GLU A 72 7.67 7.69 16.84
CA GLU A 72 7.97 9.05 17.30
C GLU A 72 8.54 9.98 16.22
N ASN A 73 9.24 9.44 15.22
CA ASN A 73 9.88 10.24 14.17
C ASN A 73 8.92 10.64 13.05
N ASN A 74 7.82 9.91 12.87
CA ASN A 74 6.91 10.10 11.74
C ASN A 74 5.46 10.43 12.14
N LYS A 75 5.13 10.39 13.44
CA LYS A 75 3.76 10.62 13.94
C LYS A 75 3.15 11.94 13.46
N ASP A 76 3.96 12.99 13.31
CA ASP A 76 3.51 14.32 12.87
C ASP A 76 3.23 14.39 11.36
N LEU A 77 3.70 13.39 10.59
CA LEU A 77 3.45 13.27 9.15
C LEU A 77 2.22 12.40 8.85
N VAL A 78 1.75 11.61 9.81
CA VAL A 78 0.69 10.62 9.62
C VAL A 78 -0.65 11.17 10.09
N SER A 79 -1.50 11.58 9.16
CA SER A 79 -2.91 11.95 9.44
C SER A 79 -3.89 10.83 9.10
N GLN A 80 -5.14 10.91 9.58
CA GLN A 80 -6.18 9.94 9.21
C GLN A 80 -6.47 9.95 7.69
N GLU A 81 -6.43 11.11 7.07
CA GLU A 81 -6.62 11.28 5.62
C GLU A 81 -5.48 10.62 4.83
N PHE A 82 -4.24 10.66 5.34
CA PHE A 82 -3.13 9.92 4.75
C PHE A 82 -3.36 8.41 4.85
N LEU A 83 -3.78 7.92 6.02
CA LEU A 83 -4.05 6.49 6.23
C LEU A 83 -5.17 5.97 5.30
N ASP A 84 -6.22 6.76 5.07
CA ASP A 84 -7.27 6.43 4.09
C ASP A 84 -6.73 6.47 2.65
N LEU A 85 -5.97 7.51 2.29
CA LEU A 85 -5.38 7.64 0.95
C LEU A 85 -4.48 6.44 0.63
N ILE A 86 -3.58 6.07 1.55
CA ILE A 86 -2.62 4.99 1.32
C ILE A 86 -3.31 3.63 1.23
N ASP A 87 -4.40 3.43 1.98
CA ASP A 87 -5.21 2.21 1.92
C ASP A 87 -5.88 2.04 0.54
N ARG A 88 -6.31 3.14 -0.07
CA ARG A 88 -6.96 3.15 -1.39
C ARG A 88 -5.96 3.13 -2.55
N LEU A 89 -4.69 3.47 -2.32
CA LEU A 89 -3.63 3.37 -3.32
C LEU A 89 -2.98 1.97 -3.34
N LEU A 90 -2.71 1.40 -2.17
CA LEU A 90 -2.00 0.12 -2.01
C LEU A 90 -2.97 -1.06 -1.94
N ARG A 91 -3.63 -1.34 -3.07
CA ARG A 91 -4.52 -2.49 -3.28
C ARG A 91 -3.93 -3.50 -4.26
N TYR A 92 -4.14 -4.80 -3.99
CA TYR A 92 -3.79 -5.86 -4.93
C TYR A 92 -4.52 -5.69 -6.24
N ASP A 93 -5.85 -5.65 -6.15
CA ASP A 93 -6.71 -5.40 -7.29
C ASP A 93 -6.42 -4.02 -7.86
N HIS A 94 -5.93 -4.01 -9.10
CA HIS A 94 -5.55 -2.80 -9.79
C HIS A 94 -6.76 -1.93 -10.17
N GLN A 95 -7.96 -2.52 -10.26
CA GLN A 95 -9.20 -1.79 -10.51
C GLN A 95 -9.75 -1.09 -9.26
N GLU A 96 -9.34 -1.52 -8.06
CA GLU A 96 -9.73 -0.87 -6.79
C GLU A 96 -8.86 0.35 -6.44
N ARG A 97 -7.75 0.56 -7.16
CA ARG A 97 -6.84 1.67 -6.87
C ARG A 97 -7.45 2.97 -7.35
N LEU A 98 -7.32 4.04 -6.56
CA LEU A 98 -7.66 5.39 -7.04
C LEU A 98 -6.92 5.68 -8.34
N THR A 99 -7.61 6.27 -9.30
CA THR A 99 -7.00 6.96 -10.43
C THR A 99 -6.25 8.20 -9.96
N ALA A 100 -5.37 8.76 -10.80
CA ALA A 100 -4.66 10.00 -10.47
C ALA A 100 -5.63 11.16 -10.18
N LYS A 101 -6.71 11.29 -10.97
CA LYS A 101 -7.72 12.34 -10.80
C LYS A 101 -8.49 12.19 -9.50
N GLU A 102 -8.81 10.97 -9.08
CA GLU A 102 -9.46 10.71 -7.78
C GLU A 102 -8.51 10.98 -6.61
N ALA A 103 -7.25 10.54 -6.73
CA ALA A 103 -6.22 10.81 -5.72
C ALA A 103 -6.00 12.31 -5.51
N MET A 104 -5.92 13.11 -6.58
CA MET A 104 -5.79 14.57 -6.50
C MET A 104 -6.99 15.27 -5.84
N LYS A 105 -8.16 14.62 -5.80
CA LYS A 105 -9.38 15.10 -5.13
C LYS A 105 -9.53 14.58 -3.71
N HIS A 106 -8.63 13.72 -3.24
CA HIS A 106 -8.69 13.14 -1.90
C HIS A 106 -8.58 14.23 -0.82
N ALA A 107 -9.23 14.02 0.33
CA ALA A 107 -9.23 14.96 1.46
C ALA A 107 -7.82 15.29 1.97
N TYR A 108 -6.90 14.34 1.87
CA TYR A 108 -5.48 14.52 2.18
C TYR A 108 -4.84 15.74 1.48
N PHE A 109 -5.32 16.11 0.29
CA PHE A 109 -4.83 17.26 -0.47
C PHE A 109 -5.71 18.51 -0.36
N ASP A 110 -6.74 18.53 0.49
CA ASP A 110 -7.57 19.73 0.73
C ASP A 110 -6.75 20.98 1.09
N PRO A 111 -5.78 20.91 2.03
CA PRO A 111 -4.99 22.08 2.40
C PRO A 111 -4.22 22.70 1.22
N ILE A 112 -3.77 21.85 0.28
CA ILE A 112 -3.07 22.30 -0.93
C ILE A 112 -4.04 22.92 -1.93
N ARG A 113 -5.23 22.36 -2.11
CA ARG A 113 -6.24 22.92 -3.02
C ARG A 113 -6.71 24.30 -2.59
N VAL A 114 -6.90 24.50 -1.28
CA VAL A 114 -7.30 25.81 -0.71
C VAL A 114 -6.17 26.83 -0.83
N ALA A 115 -4.91 26.41 -0.70
CA ALA A 115 -3.77 27.33 -0.82
C ALA A 115 -3.51 27.85 -2.24
N VAL A 116 -4.07 27.20 -3.27
CA VAL A 116 -3.83 27.50 -4.70
C VAL A 116 -5.07 28.11 -5.37
N SER A 117 -6.19 28.23 -4.65
CA SER A 117 -7.43 28.92 -5.08
C SER A 117 -7.43 30.38 -4.67
#